data_AF-H0ELE9-F1
#
_entry.id   AF-H0ELE9-F1
#
_cell.length_a   1.000
_cell.length_b   1.000
_cell.length_c   1.000
_cell.angle_alpha   90.00
_cell.angle_beta   90.00
_cell.angle_gamma   90.00
#
_symmetry.space_group_name_H-M   'P 1'
#
loop_
_entity.id
_entity.type
_entity.pdbx_description
1 polymer ?
#
loop_
_entity_poly.entity_id
_entity_poly.type
_entity_poly.pdbx_seq_one_letter_code
_entity_poly.pdbx_strand_id
1 'polypeptide(L)'
;MSHLAPTYAVLLSLVMVAGGDVSEDERREVLELVNRRAMWKWLGRLKQRDGGFQMSVGGEEDVRGAYCAMVIITLLDLPLDLPVDSPARSDECTTFLSGLPEWVARCQTFEGGISGRPDAEAHGAYAFSVVKTRGNEEGYEINQAIFVIPEGIAEQTRAYFASKIGF
;
A
#
# COMPACT_ATOMS: atom_id res chain seq x y z
N MET A 1 -16.61 4.92 8.29
CA MET A 1 -15.26 4.54 8.79
C MET A 1 -14.47 4.04 7.60
N SER A 2 -13.21 4.47 7.44
CA SER A 2 -12.36 4.03 6.31
C SER A 2 -11.71 2.67 6.59
N HIS A 3 -11.53 1.86 5.54
CA HIS A 3 -10.96 0.51 5.62
C HIS A 3 -10.12 0.24 4.37
N LEU A 4 -8.98 -0.45 4.52
CA LEU A 4 -8.00 -0.63 3.46
C LEU A 4 -8.56 -1.40 2.25
N ALA A 5 -9.31 -2.48 2.48
CA ALA A 5 -9.91 -3.26 1.39
C ALA A 5 -10.81 -2.44 0.42
N PRO A 6 -11.86 -1.72 0.88
CA PRO A 6 -12.66 -0.90 -0.02
C PRO A 6 -11.89 0.31 -0.55
N THR A 7 -10.96 0.90 0.21
CA THR A 7 -10.11 2.00 -0.30
C THR A 7 -9.23 1.53 -1.45
N TYR A 8 -8.58 0.38 -1.32
CA TYR A 8 -7.82 -0.27 -2.38
C TYR A 8 -8.69 -0.51 -3.61
N ALA A 9 -9.88 -1.11 -3.43
CA ALA A 9 -10.78 -1.41 -4.54
C ALA A 9 -11.23 -0.15 -5.29
N VAL A 10 -11.65 0.89 -4.56
CA VAL A 10 -12.07 2.18 -5.15
C VAL A 10 -10.91 2.84 -5.90
N LEU A 11 -9.70 2.86 -5.32
CA LEU A 11 -8.54 3.45 -5.99
C LEU A 11 -8.19 2.73 -7.29
N LEU A 12 -8.21 1.40 -7.31
CA LEU A 12 -8.01 0.65 -8.55
C LEU A 12 -9.10 0.95 -9.57
N SER A 13 -10.37 1.05 -9.15
CA SER A 13 -11.46 1.41 -10.06
C SER A 13 -11.27 2.80 -10.66
N LEU A 14 -10.92 3.81 -9.85
CA LEU A 14 -10.65 5.17 -10.34
C LEU A 14 -9.48 5.17 -11.33
N VAL A 15 -8.41 4.45 -11.02
CA VAL A 15 -7.23 4.36 -11.89
C VAL A 15 -7.53 3.64 -13.20
N MET A 16 -8.35 2.59 -13.19
CA MET A 16 -8.78 1.92 -14.42
C MET A 16 -9.62 2.83 -15.32
N VAL A 17 -10.51 3.64 -14.73
CA VAL A 17 -11.31 4.62 -15.49
C VAL A 17 -10.39 5.71 -16.05
N ALA A 18 -9.48 6.26 -15.23
CA ALA A 18 -8.55 7.30 -15.62
C ALA A 18 -7.55 6.85 -16.70
N GLY A 19 -7.16 5.57 -16.69
CA GLY A 19 -6.27 4.96 -17.70
C GLY A 19 -6.98 4.44 -18.95
N GLY A 20 -8.30 4.59 -19.05
CA GLY A 20 -9.07 4.23 -20.24
C GLY A 20 -8.95 5.27 -21.36
N ASP A 21 -9.75 5.08 -22.41
CA ASP A 21 -9.90 6.05 -23.50
C ASP A 21 -10.81 7.20 -23.05
N VAL A 22 -10.25 8.08 -22.23
CA VAL A 22 -10.88 9.29 -21.69
C VAL A 22 -10.01 10.51 -22.01
N SER A 23 -10.63 11.68 -22.05
CA SER A 23 -9.90 12.94 -22.26
C SER A 23 -8.96 13.25 -21.08
N GLU A 24 -7.92 14.06 -21.32
CA GLU A 24 -6.99 14.50 -20.26
C GLU A 24 -7.70 15.24 -19.12
N ASP A 25 -8.76 15.99 -19.44
CA ASP A 25 -9.54 16.73 -18.44
C ASP A 25 -10.35 15.76 -17.56
N GLU A 26 -11.01 14.74 -18.14
CA GLU A 26 -11.71 13.70 -17.38
C GLU A 26 -10.76 12.88 -16.52
N ARG A 27 -9.58 12.52 -17.05
CA ARG A 27 -8.53 11.83 -16.28
C ARG A 27 -8.12 12.66 -15.07
N ARG A 28 -7.87 13.96 -15.26
CA ARG A 28 -7.51 14.89 -14.18
C ARG A 28 -8.61 14.94 -13.13
N GLU A 29 -9.86 15.12 -13.53
CA GLU A 29 -11.01 15.20 -12.61
C GLU A 29 -11.13 13.94 -11.74
N VAL A 30 -11.01 12.75 -12.34
CA VAL A 30 -11.08 11.47 -11.62
C VAL A 30 -9.93 11.32 -10.61
N LEU A 31 -8.70 11.64 -11.01
CA LEU A 31 -7.52 11.51 -10.14
C LEU A 31 -7.49 12.56 -9.02
N GLU A 32 -8.06 13.75 -9.24
CA GLU A 32 -8.15 14.82 -8.24
C GLU A 32 -9.23 14.58 -7.17
N LEU A 33 -10.11 13.59 -7.34
CA LEU A 33 -11.01 13.12 -6.28
C LEU A 33 -10.25 12.55 -5.07
N VAL A 34 -9.01 12.09 -5.28
CA VAL A 34 -8.19 11.44 -4.25
C VAL A 34 -7.36 12.47 -3.48
N ASN A 35 -7.71 12.71 -2.23
CA ASN A 35 -6.89 13.54 -1.34
C ASN A 35 -5.66 12.77 -0.82
N ARG A 36 -4.53 12.91 -1.53
CA ARG A 36 -3.24 12.25 -1.21
C ARG A 36 -2.74 12.52 0.21
N ARG A 37 -2.84 13.78 0.67
CA ARG A 37 -2.35 14.17 2.01
C ARG A 37 -3.19 13.56 3.12
N ALA A 38 -4.52 13.53 2.97
CA ALA A 38 -5.40 12.86 3.91
C ALA A 38 -5.18 11.34 3.90
N MET A 39 -4.97 10.74 2.72
CA MET A 39 -4.66 9.32 2.57
C MET A 39 -3.38 8.95 3.31
N TRP A 40 -2.29 9.67 3.09
CA TRP A 40 -1.00 9.45 3.75
C TRP A 40 -1.08 9.56 5.28
N LYS A 41 -1.75 10.60 5.80
CA LYS A 41 -2.00 10.73 7.24
C LYS A 41 -2.79 9.55 7.80
N TRP A 42 -3.84 9.14 7.10
CA TRP A 42 -4.67 8.02 7.53
C TRP A 42 -3.91 6.70 7.52
N LEU A 43 -3.15 6.40 6.46
CA LEU A 43 -2.28 5.23 6.40
C LEU A 43 -1.27 5.21 7.54
N GLY A 44 -0.71 6.39 7.89
CA GLY A 44 0.20 6.53 9.03
C GLY A 44 -0.42 6.14 10.37
N ARG A 45 -1.76 6.23 10.52
CA ARG A 45 -2.47 5.78 11.72
C ARG A 45 -2.70 4.27 11.75
N LEU A 46 -2.60 3.59 10.61
CA LEU A 46 -2.81 2.14 10.49
C LEU A 46 -1.52 1.35 10.70
N LYS A 47 -0.36 1.96 10.40
CA LYS A 47 0.96 1.37 10.67
C LYS A 47 1.08 0.99 12.14
N GLN A 48 1.63 -0.18 12.41
CA GLN A 48 1.95 -0.68 13.74
C GLN A 48 3.46 -0.67 13.98
N ARG A 49 3.86 -0.59 15.26
CA ARG A 49 5.28 -0.51 15.67
C ARG A 49 6.05 -1.80 15.42
N ASP A 50 5.37 -2.93 15.42
CA ASP A 50 5.94 -4.25 15.17
C ASP A 50 6.19 -4.54 13.67
N GLY A 51 5.77 -3.61 12.80
CA GLY A 51 5.95 -3.63 11.36
C GLY A 51 4.66 -3.81 10.55
N GLY A 52 3.58 -4.29 11.15
CA GLY A 52 2.34 -4.60 10.43
C GLY A 52 1.45 -3.39 10.17
N PHE A 53 0.26 -3.67 9.65
CA PHE A 53 -0.75 -2.67 9.32
C PHE A 53 -2.15 -3.17 9.71
N GLN A 54 -2.91 -2.29 10.33
CA GLN A 54 -4.32 -2.52 10.57
C GLN A 54 -5.16 -2.28 9.31
N MET A 55 -6.21 -3.09 9.12
CA MET A 55 -7.18 -2.92 8.04
C MET A 55 -8.04 -1.66 8.18
N SER A 56 -8.28 -1.23 9.41
CA SER A 56 -8.96 0.01 9.77
C SER A 56 -8.50 0.48 11.15
N VAL A 57 -8.80 1.72 11.54
CA VAL A 57 -8.40 2.24 12.85
C VAL A 57 -9.07 1.41 13.96
N GLY A 58 -8.26 0.66 14.73
CA GLY A 58 -8.76 -0.26 15.76
C GLY A 58 -9.30 -1.60 15.21
N GLY A 59 -9.10 -1.86 13.92
CA GLY A 59 -9.43 -3.15 13.30
C GLY A 59 -8.31 -4.18 13.44
N GLU A 60 -8.45 -5.28 12.72
CA GLU A 60 -7.48 -6.37 12.68
C GLU A 60 -6.18 -5.95 11.98
N GLU A 61 -5.08 -6.55 12.41
CA GLU A 61 -3.77 -6.42 11.79
C GLU A 61 -3.44 -7.71 11.03
N ASP A 62 -3.23 -7.59 9.72
CA ASP A 62 -2.90 -8.73 8.86
C ASP A 62 -2.18 -8.30 7.58
N VAL A 63 -1.66 -9.28 6.83
CA VAL A 63 -0.88 -9.05 5.61
C VAL A 63 -1.67 -8.38 4.49
N ARG A 64 -3.02 -8.43 4.51
CA ARG A 64 -3.86 -7.70 3.55
C ARG A 64 -3.73 -6.21 3.80
N GLY A 65 -3.61 -5.82 5.07
CA GLY A 65 -3.38 -4.44 5.48
C GLY A 65 -2.06 -3.93 4.92
N ALA A 66 -1.00 -4.70 5.10
CA ALA A 66 0.31 -4.38 4.53
C ALA A 66 0.26 -4.23 3.00
N TYR A 67 -0.31 -5.23 2.32
CA TYR A 67 -0.43 -5.23 0.86
C TYR A 67 -1.25 -4.03 0.35
N CYS A 68 -2.45 -3.80 0.90
CA CYS A 68 -3.32 -2.71 0.48
C CYS A 68 -2.63 -1.35 0.73
N ALA A 69 -2.00 -1.16 1.89
CA ALA A 69 -1.30 0.08 2.20
C ALA A 69 -0.15 0.33 1.23
N MET A 70 0.68 -0.69 0.93
CA MET A 70 1.82 -0.54 0.03
C MET A 70 1.38 -0.23 -1.40
N VAL A 71 0.36 -0.93 -1.91
CA VAL A 71 -0.21 -0.63 -3.23
C VAL A 71 -0.67 0.83 -3.29
N ILE A 72 -1.40 1.30 -2.28
CA ILE A 72 -1.90 2.68 -2.26
C ILE A 72 -0.75 3.70 -2.24
N ILE A 73 0.28 3.46 -1.41
CA ILE A 73 1.47 4.32 -1.32
C ILE A 73 2.18 4.40 -2.67
N THR A 74 2.39 3.26 -3.34
CA THR A 74 3.05 3.22 -4.65
C THR A 74 2.21 3.85 -5.75
N LEU A 75 0.90 3.58 -5.79
CA LEU A 75 0.02 4.04 -6.87
C LEU A 75 -0.20 5.56 -6.82
N LEU A 76 -0.28 6.12 -5.62
CA LEU A 76 -0.49 7.56 -5.40
C LEU A 76 0.82 8.34 -5.23
N ASP A 77 1.97 7.68 -5.40
CA ASP A 77 3.30 8.25 -5.21
C ASP A 77 3.40 9.02 -3.88
N LEU A 78 3.07 8.34 -2.77
CA LEU A 78 3.10 8.94 -1.43
C LEU A 78 4.50 8.82 -0.81
N PRO A 79 4.92 9.77 0.05
CA PRO A 79 6.16 9.65 0.80
C PRO A 79 6.18 8.40 1.67
N LEU A 80 7.34 7.74 1.68
CA LEU A 80 7.59 6.58 2.52
C LEU A 80 7.79 6.94 3.99
N ASP A 81 8.15 8.19 4.29
CA ASP A 81 8.24 8.68 5.66
C ASP A 81 6.88 8.67 6.34
N LEU A 82 6.86 8.25 7.61
CA LEU A 82 5.64 8.29 8.41
C LEU A 82 5.28 9.74 8.75
N PRO A 83 3.96 10.04 8.81
CA PRO A 83 3.48 11.29 9.38
C PRO A 83 4.05 11.52 10.78
N VAL A 84 4.41 12.77 11.08
CA VAL A 84 4.97 13.17 12.39
C VAL A 84 4.02 12.82 13.54
N ASP A 85 2.71 12.86 13.28
CA ASP A 85 1.62 12.53 14.18
C ASP A 85 1.22 11.03 14.14
N SER A 86 1.94 10.18 13.42
CA SER A 86 1.69 8.73 13.42
C SER A 86 1.96 8.14 14.81
N PRO A 87 1.00 7.37 15.39
CA PRO A 87 1.20 6.69 16.67
C PRO A 87 2.35 5.67 16.66
N ALA A 88 2.66 5.11 15.49
CA ALA A 88 3.74 4.15 15.31
C ALA A 88 5.12 4.80 15.24
N ARG A 89 5.19 6.13 15.06
CA ARG A 89 6.47 6.82 14.91
C ARG A 89 7.33 6.70 16.17
N SER A 90 8.55 6.24 15.99
CA SER A 90 9.60 6.16 17.00
C SER A 90 10.98 6.28 16.33
N ASP A 91 12.05 6.30 17.10
CA ASP A 91 13.42 6.31 16.55
C ASP A 91 13.70 5.08 15.67
N GLU A 92 13.02 3.97 15.93
CA GLU A 92 13.14 2.70 15.21
C GLU A 92 12.07 2.53 14.11
N CYS A 93 11.04 3.37 14.10
CA CYS A 93 9.93 3.31 13.16
C CYS A 93 9.65 4.70 12.57
N THR A 94 10.36 5.01 11.48
CA THR A 94 10.32 6.33 10.83
C THR A 94 9.63 6.30 9.48
N THR A 95 9.49 5.12 8.86
CA THR A 95 8.92 4.92 7.52
C THR A 95 7.83 3.87 7.52
N PHE A 96 6.99 3.86 6.48
CA PHE A 96 6.00 2.81 6.27
C PHE A 96 6.60 1.41 6.10
N LEU A 97 7.88 1.33 5.69
CA LEU A 97 8.62 0.08 5.51
C LEU A 97 9.30 -0.40 6.79
N SER A 98 9.48 0.46 7.79
CA SER A 98 10.14 0.10 9.05
C SER A 98 9.47 -1.13 9.70
N GLY A 99 10.26 -2.19 9.93
CA GLY A 99 9.81 -3.46 10.52
C GLY A 99 8.89 -4.31 9.64
N LEU A 100 8.47 -3.83 8.46
CA LEU A 100 7.49 -4.52 7.63
C LEU A 100 8.05 -5.84 7.04
N PRO A 101 9.27 -5.88 6.46
CA PRO A 101 9.84 -7.14 5.97
C PRO A 101 9.98 -8.21 7.05
N GLU A 102 10.38 -7.81 8.26
CA GLU A 102 10.54 -8.69 9.41
C GLU A 102 9.18 -9.20 9.90
N TRP A 103 8.18 -8.33 9.96
CA TRP A 103 6.80 -8.69 10.31
C TRP A 103 6.20 -9.69 9.31
N VAL A 104 6.39 -9.43 8.02
CA VAL A 104 5.98 -10.32 6.94
C VAL A 104 6.72 -11.66 7.00
N ALA A 105 8.02 -11.65 7.34
CA ALA A 105 8.79 -12.88 7.52
C ALA A 105 8.24 -13.77 8.63
N ARG A 106 7.74 -13.17 9.74
CA ARG A 106 7.09 -13.91 10.83
C ARG A 106 5.74 -14.53 10.43
N CYS A 107 5.14 -14.11 9.32
CA CYS A 107 3.93 -14.73 8.78
C CYS A 107 4.22 -15.99 7.96
N GLN A 108 5.49 -16.37 7.75
CA GLN A 108 5.82 -17.64 7.12
C GLN A 108 5.62 -18.81 8.08
N THR A 109 4.96 -19.85 7.60
CA THR A 109 4.64 -21.06 8.36
C THR A 109 5.62 -22.19 8.04
N PHE A 110 5.61 -23.24 8.86
CA PHE A 110 6.43 -24.45 8.63
C PHE A 110 6.08 -25.19 7.32
N GLU A 111 4.86 -24.98 6.82
CA GLU A 111 4.38 -25.53 5.54
C GLU A 111 5.01 -24.83 4.32
N GLY A 112 5.81 -23.78 4.56
CA GLY A 112 6.41 -22.94 3.53
C GLY A 112 5.48 -21.85 3.00
N GLY A 113 4.18 -21.92 3.31
CA GLY A 113 3.19 -20.90 2.98
C GLY A 113 3.20 -19.70 3.92
N ILE A 114 2.45 -18.66 3.56
CA ILE A 114 2.28 -17.43 4.34
C ILE A 114 0.88 -17.40 4.95
N SER A 115 0.78 -16.98 6.20
CA SER A 115 -0.45 -16.79 6.94
C SER A 115 -0.87 -15.32 7.01
N GLY A 116 -2.07 -15.07 7.55
CA GLY A 116 -2.63 -13.72 7.65
C GLY A 116 -1.88 -12.83 8.65
N ARG A 117 -1.34 -13.44 9.69
CA ARG A 117 -0.63 -12.82 10.82
C ARG A 117 0.28 -13.88 11.43
N PRO A 118 1.28 -13.51 12.25
CA PRO A 118 2.10 -14.49 12.95
C PRO A 118 1.25 -15.54 13.68
N ASP A 119 1.70 -16.79 13.63
CA ASP A 119 1.08 -17.95 14.27
C ASP A 119 -0.33 -18.35 13.74
N ALA A 120 -0.72 -17.88 12.56
CA ALA A 120 -1.93 -18.34 11.87
C ALA A 120 -1.63 -19.39 10.78
N GLU A 121 -2.67 -20.09 10.31
CA GLU A 121 -2.59 -21.07 9.23
C GLU A 121 -2.19 -20.43 7.89
N ALA A 122 -1.39 -21.14 7.10
CA ALA A 122 -1.02 -20.72 5.77
C ALA A 122 -2.23 -20.67 4.84
N HIS A 123 -2.33 -19.62 4.02
CA HIS A 123 -3.41 -19.50 3.05
C HIS A 123 -2.93 -18.79 1.79
N GLY A 124 -3.27 -19.34 0.61
CA GLY A 124 -2.76 -18.83 -0.68
C GLY A 124 -3.04 -17.34 -0.94
N ALA A 125 -4.17 -16.83 -0.43
CA ALA A 125 -4.50 -15.40 -0.53
C ALA A 125 -3.48 -14.47 0.16
N TYR A 126 -2.87 -14.94 1.25
CA TYR A 126 -1.87 -14.19 2.01
C TYR A 126 -0.47 -14.31 1.39
N ALA A 127 -0.15 -15.49 0.84
CA ALA A 127 1.07 -15.69 0.06
C ALA A 127 1.16 -14.73 -1.13
N PHE A 128 0.07 -14.54 -1.88
CA PHE A 128 0.01 -13.55 -2.96
C PHE A 128 0.28 -12.11 -2.47
N SER A 129 -0.30 -11.74 -1.33
CA SER A 129 -0.18 -10.41 -0.73
C SER A 129 1.27 -10.10 -0.28
N VAL A 130 1.98 -11.13 0.21
CA VAL A 130 3.34 -11.01 0.77
C VAL A 130 4.46 -11.11 -0.26
N VAL A 131 4.39 -12.05 -1.21
CA VAL A 131 5.42 -12.21 -2.26
C VAL A 131 5.62 -10.89 -3.01
N LYS A 132 4.56 -10.13 -3.17
CA LYS A 132 4.52 -8.85 -3.88
C LYS A 132 5.00 -7.65 -3.06
N THR A 133 5.19 -7.81 -1.75
CA THR A 133 5.69 -6.77 -0.83
C THR A 133 7.20 -6.92 -0.56
N ARG A 134 7.80 -8.08 -0.87
CA ARG A 134 9.24 -8.31 -0.73
C ARG A 134 10.00 -7.73 -1.94
N GLY A 135 10.86 -6.74 -1.71
CA GLY A 135 11.81 -6.20 -2.68
C GLY A 135 13.13 -6.98 -2.69
N ASN A 136 13.85 -6.92 -3.82
CA ASN A 136 15.07 -7.68 -4.08
C ASN A 136 16.31 -6.98 -3.47
N GLU A 137 17.43 -7.70 -3.31
CA GLU A 137 18.67 -7.27 -2.63
C GLU A 137 19.43 -6.09 -3.28
N GLU A 138 18.98 -5.54 -4.41
CA GLU A 138 19.65 -4.43 -5.13
C GLU A 138 19.01 -3.04 -4.90
N GLY A 139 18.02 -2.94 -4.01
CA GLY A 139 17.34 -1.69 -3.68
C GLY A 139 15.83 -1.82 -3.79
N TYR A 140 15.12 -1.06 -2.96
CA TYR A 140 13.65 -1.02 -2.94
C TYR A 140 13.11 -0.27 -4.16
N GLU A 141 13.38 -0.75 -5.36
CA GLU A 141 12.58 -0.37 -6.51
C GLU A 141 11.26 -1.13 -6.44
N ILE A 142 10.22 -0.48 -5.94
CA ILE A 142 8.84 -0.92 -6.13
C ILE A 142 8.46 -0.67 -7.61
N ASN A 143 9.23 -1.25 -8.53
CA ASN A 143 9.10 -1.06 -9.97
C ASN A 143 8.05 -1.99 -10.60
N GLN A 144 7.57 -2.98 -9.84
CA GLN A 144 6.42 -3.79 -10.22
C GLN A 144 5.55 -4.08 -8.99
N ALA A 145 4.88 -3.04 -8.47
CA ALA A 145 3.56 -3.34 -7.95
C ALA A 145 2.77 -3.90 -9.13
N ILE A 146 2.66 -5.23 -9.25
CA ILE A 146 1.88 -5.93 -10.29
C ILE A 146 0.41 -5.61 -10.05
N PHE A 147 -0.01 -4.37 -10.26
CA PHE A 147 -1.37 -3.93 -10.04
C PHE A 147 -2.31 -4.87 -10.82
N VAL A 148 -3.49 -5.15 -10.29
CA VAL A 148 -4.53 -5.91 -11.02
C VAL A 148 -5.20 -4.99 -12.04
N ILE A 149 -4.39 -4.19 -12.74
CA ILE A 149 -4.80 -3.21 -13.75
C ILE A 149 -3.95 -3.46 -15.01
N PRO A 150 -4.49 -3.14 -16.19
CA PRO A 150 -3.76 -3.27 -17.45
C PRO A 150 -2.37 -2.62 -17.45
N GLU A 151 -1.46 -3.23 -18.20
CA GLU A 151 -0.07 -2.75 -18.37
C GLU A 151 -0.04 -1.29 -18.84
N GLY A 152 0.85 -0.46 -18.26
CA GLY A 152 1.00 0.96 -18.58
C GLY A 152 0.10 1.90 -17.78
N ILE A 153 -1.06 1.45 -17.29
CA ILE A 153 -2.00 2.33 -16.55
C ILE A 153 -1.42 2.73 -15.19
N ALA A 154 -0.73 1.81 -14.53
CA ALA A 154 -0.03 2.07 -13.27
C ALA A 154 1.04 3.15 -13.44
N GLU A 155 1.88 3.01 -14.45
CA GLU A 155 2.99 3.90 -14.76
C GLU A 155 2.47 5.29 -15.12
N GLN A 156 1.41 5.38 -15.92
CA GLN A 156 0.77 6.66 -16.26
C GLN A 156 0.21 7.36 -15.01
N THR A 157 -0.45 6.62 -14.12
CA THR A 157 -0.99 7.17 -12.88
C THR A 157 0.12 7.69 -11.97
N ARG A 158 1.20 6.91 -11.82
CA ARG A 158 2.38 7.32 -11.05
C ARG A 158 3.04 8.55 -11.66
N ALA A 159 3.25 8.55 -12.98
CA ALA A 159 3.82 9.69 -13.69
C ALA A 159 2.97 10.95 -13.52
N TYR A 160 1.63 10.81 -13.57
CA TYR A 160 0.71 11.91 -13.29
C TYR A 160 0.93 12.47 -11.88
N PHE A 161 0.95 11.63 -10.84
CA PHE A 161 1.12 12.10 -9.46
C PHE A 161 2.53 12.60 -9.14
N ALA A 162 3.55 12.05 -9.78
CA ALA A 162 4.93 12.53 -9.69
C ALA A 162 5.11 13.90 -10.36
N SER A 163 4.35 14.17 -11.43
CA SER A 163 4.36 15.49 -12.11
C SER A 163 3.68 16.60 -11.32
N LYS A 164 2.80 16.25 -10.37
CA LYS A 164 2.12 17.22 -9.50
C LYS A 164 3.09 17.66 -8.41
N ILE A 165 3.55 18.90 -8.50
CA ILE A 165 4.38 19.54 -7.47
C ILE A 165 3.59 19.54 -6.15
N GLY A 166 4.17 18.95 -5.12
CA GLY A 166 3.68 19.07 -3.75
C GLY A 166 3.22 17.74 -3.16
N PHE A 167 4.00 17.32 -2.16
CA PHE A 167 3.44 16.73 -0.95
C PHE A 167 3.21 17.82 0.10
#